data_AF-A0A0D2Y425-F1
#
_entry.id   AF-A0A0D2Y425-F1
#
_cell.length_a   1.000
_cell.length_b   1.000
_cell.length_c   1.000
_cell.angle_alpha   90.00
_cell.angle_beta   90.00
_cell.angle_gamma   90.00
#
_symmetry.space_group_name_H-M   'P 1'
#
loop_
_entity.id
_entity.type
_entity.pdbx_description
1 polymer ?
#
loop_
_entity_poly.entity_id
_entity_poly.type
_entity_poly.pdbx_seq_one_letter_code
_entity_poly.pdbx_strand_id
1 'polypeptide(L)' 'MPEFTEADTIRILVATDNHVGYEERDPIRRDDSWRTFDEILNLARTEDVRPIALDINHDF' A
#
# COMPACT_ATOMS: atom_id res chain seq x y z
N MET A 1 27.46 18.69 14.51
CA MET A 1 26.39 18.16 13.64
C MET A 1 25.17 18.01 14.54
N PRO A 2 23.99 18.53 14.20
CA PRO A 2 22.81 18.26 15.00
C PRO A 2 22.52 16.75 14.98
N GLU A 3 22.16 16.20 16.14
CA GLU A 3 21.66 14.83 16.24
C GLU A 3 20.17 14.85 15.93
N PHE A 4 19.74 14.04 14.97
CA PHE A 4 18.33 13.86 14.66
C PHE A 4 17.77 12.73 15.52
N THR A 5 16.58 12.96 16.07
CA THR A 5 15.82 11.98 16.84
C THR A 5 14.83 11.24 15.94
N GLU A 6 14.22 10.17 16.46
CA GLU A 6 13.14 9.48 15.76
C GLU A 6 11.96 10.41 15.46
N ALA A 7 11.68 11.39 16.34
CA ALA A 7 10.64 12.39 16.12
C ALA A 7 10.93 13.32 14.92
N ASP A 8 12.19 13.41 14.49
CA ASP A 8 12.60 14.15 13.30
C ASP A 8 12.49 13.31 12.01
N THR A 9 12.10 12.04 12.12
CA THR A 9 12.03 11.09 11.01
C THR A 9 10.58 10.84 10.59
N ILE A 10 10.26 11.08 9.32
CA ILE A 10 8.97 10.72 8.73
C ILE A 10 9.12 9.35 8.06
N ARG A 11 8.37 8.35 8.55
CA ARG A 11 8.31 7.01 7.94
C ARG A 11 7.15 6.93 6.95
N ILE A 12 7.47 6.56 5.71
CA ILE A 12 6.51 6.45 4.61
C ILE A 12 6.60 5.04 4.02
N LEU A 13 5.46 4.38 3.87
CA LEU A 13 5.35 3.14 3.10
C LEU A 13 4.90 3.51 1.68
N VAL A 14 5.70 3.09 0.70
CA VAL A 14 5.42 3.35 -0.73
C VAL A 14 4.99 2.05 -1.38
N ALA A 15 3.81 2.07 -2.01
CA ALA A 15 3.33 1.00 -2.88
C ALA A 15 2.91 1.60 -4.24
N THR A 16 3.14 0.86 -5.32
CA THR A 16 2.83 1.27 -6.70
C THR A 16 2.22 0.12 -7.47
N ASP A 17 1.41 0.42 -8.49
CA ASP A 17 0.88 -0.57 -9.44
C ASP A 17 0.11 -1.71 -8.76
N ASN A 18 -0.68 -1.38 -7.74
CA ASN A 18 -1.47 -2.40 -7.03
C ASN A 18 -2.57 -2.99 -7.93
N HIS A 19 -2.95 -2.26 -9.00
CA HIS A 19 -3.99 -2.67 -9.95
C HIS A 19 -5.22 -3.22 -9.25
N VAL A 20 -5.70 -2.49 -8.24
CA VAL A 20 -6.94 -2.79 -7.54
C VAL A 20 -8.05 -2.84 -8.57
N GLY A 21 -8.74 -3.98 -8.61
CA GLY A 21 -9.73 -4.29 -9.64
C GLY A 21 -9.24 -5.11 -10.84
N TYR A 22 -7.97 -5.53 -10.85
CA TYR A 22 -7.48 -6.48 -11.87
C TYR A 22 -8.19 -7.84 -11.76
N GLU A 23 -8.66 -8.36 -12.90
CA GLU A 23 -9.29 -9.68 -13.03
C GLU A 23 -10.53 -9.88 -12.14
N GLU A 24 -11.30 -8.83 -11.83
CA GLU A 24 -12.49 -8.90 -10.97
C GLU A 24 -13.59 -9.88 -11.43
N ARG A 25 -13.57 -10.25 -12.72
CA ARG A 25 -14.54 -11.19 -13.30
C ARG A 25 -14.07 -12.65 -13.23
N ASP A 26 -12.80 -12.88 -12.89
CA ASP A 26 -12.27 -14.23 -12.74
C ASP A 26 -12.72 -14.82 -11.38
N PRO A 27 -13.37 -15.99 -11.36
CA PRO A 27 -13.93 -16.56 -10.13
C PRO A 27 -12.89 -16.96 -9.08
N ILE A 28 -11.61 -17.06 -9.46
CA ILE A 28 -10.49 -17.42 -8.58
C ILE A 28 -9.69 -16.17 -8.20
N ARG A 29 -9.39 -15.29 -9.16
CA ARG A 29 -8.40 -14.20 -9.02
C ARG A 29 -9.01 -12.84 -8.67
N ARG A 30 -10.33 -12.69 -8.71
CA ARG A 30 -11.02 -11.41 -8.48
C ARG A 30 -10.66 -10.68 -7.19
N ASP A 31 -10.28 -11.42 -6.15
CA ASP A 31 -10.02 -10.86 -4.82
C ASP A 31 -8.52 -10.63 -4.57
N ASP A 32 -7.64 -11.03 -5.49
CA ASP A 32 -6.19 -11.03 -5.25
C ASP A 32 -5.63 -9.61 -5.09
N SER A 33 -6.01 -8.70 -5.98
CA SER A 33 -5.58 -7.30 -5.95
C SER A 33 -6.10 -6.57 -4.71
N TRP A 34 -7.37 -6.81 -4.34
CA TRP A 34 -8.00 -6.28 -3.14
C TRP A 34 -7.35 -6.81 -1.85
N ARG A 35 -7.03 -8.10 -1.77
CA ARG A 35 -6.36 -8.70 -0.60
C ARG A 35 -4.95 -8.17 -0.43
N THR A 36 -4.21 -8.02 -1.53
CA THR A 36 -2.85 -7.47 -1.50
C THR A 36 -2.86 -6.02 -1.00
N PHE A 37 -3.83 -5.22 -1.48
CA PHE A 37 -3.98 -3.86 -1.01
C PHE A 37 -4.36 -3.77 0.49
N ASP A 38 -5.22 -4.66 0.98
CA ASP A 38 -5.55 -4.74 2.41
C ASP A 38 -4.31 -5.12 3.26
N GLU A 39 -3.47 -6.03 2.79
CA GLU A 39 -2.21 -6.39 3.46
C GLU A 39 -1.27 -5.17 3.58
N ILE A 40 -1.14 -4.39 2.51
CA ILE A 40 -0.32 -3.17 2.50
C ILE A 40 -0.82 -2.15 3.53
N LEU A 41 -2.13 -1.97 3.65
CA LEU A 41 -2.72 -1.07 4.64
C LEU A 41 -2.54 -1.58 6.07
N ASN A 42 -2.65 -2.89 6.28
CA ASN A 42 -2.41 -3.50 7.59
C ASN A 42 -0.94 -3.42 8.00
N LEU A 43 0.00 -3.58 7.07
CA LEU A 43 1.42 -3.35 7.29
C LEU A 43 1.70 -1.89 7.66
N ALA A 44 1.12 -0.93 6.92
CA ALA A 44 1.29 0.47 7.22
C ALA A 44 0.79 0.84 8.63
N ARG A 45 -0.32 0.24 9.07
CA ARG A 45 -0.85 0.40 10.43
C ARG A 45 0.04 -0.24 11.48
N THR A 46 0.50 -1.46 11.23
CA THR A 46 1.33 -2.22 12.18
C THR A 46 2.67 -1.53 12.42
N GLU A 47 3.24 -0.95 11.36
CA GLU A 47 4.51 -0.24 11.41
C GLU A 47 4.37 1.23 11.85
N ASP A 48 3.15 1.73 12.08
CA ASP A 48 2.84 3.13 12.37
C ASP A 48 3.49 4.09 11.36
N VAL A 49 3.28 3.80 10.07
CA VAL A 49 3.82 4.57 8.95
C VAL A 49 2.70 5.11 8.08
N ARG A 50 2.98 6.22 7.39
CA ARG A 50 2.04 6.79 6.44
C ARG A 50 2.11 6.01 5.11
N PRO A 51 1.03 5.34 4.66
CA PRO A 51 1.02 4.74 3.33
C PRO A 51 0.82 5.81 2.26
N ILE A 52 1.53 5.65 1.14
CA ILE A 52 1.28 6.36 -0.11
C ILE A 52 1.19 5.29 -1.20
N ALA A 53 0.08 5.30 -1.93
CA ALA A 53 -0.16 4.38 -3.03
C ALA A 53 -0.24 5.18 -4.34
N LEU A 54 0.53 4.74 -5.34
CA LEU A 54 0.57 5.30 -6.69
C LEU A 54 -0.01 4.28 -7.67
N ASP A 55 -0.62 4.77 -8.75
CA ASP A 55 -1.25 3.96 -9.81
C ASP A 55 -2.12 2.79 -9.26
N ILE A 56 -3.12 3.15 -8.45
CA ILE A 56 -3.83 2.19 -7.61
C ILE A 56 -4.87 1.35 -8.37
N ASN A 57 -5.46 1.88 -9.44
CA ASN A 57 -6.61 1.27 -10.10
C ASN A 57 -6.16 0.59 -11.40
N HIS A 58 -6.74 -0.57 -11.71
CA HIS A 58 -6.53 -1.19 -13.01
C HIS A 58 -7.36 -0.55 -14.13
N ASP A 59 -8.47 0.11 -13.80
CA ASP A 59 -9.41 0.66 -14.78
C ASP A 59 -8.87 1.94 -15.47
N PHE A 60 -8.37 1.77 -16.70
CA PHE A 60 -8.25 2.80 -17.74
C PHE A 60 -8.89 2.31 -19.05
#